data_AF-A0A538CFK4-F1
#
_entry.id   AF-A0A538CFK4-F1
#
_cell.length_a   1.000
_cell.length_b   1.000
_cell.length_c   1.000
_cell.angle_alpha   90.00
_cell.angle_beta   90.00
_cell.angle_gamma   90.00
#
_symmetry.space_group_name_H-M   'P 1'
#
loop_
_entity.id
_entity.type
_entity.pdbx_description
1 polymer ?
#
loop_
_entity_poly.entity_id
_entity_poly.type
_entity_poly.pdbx_seq_one_letter_code
_entity_poly.pdbx_strand_id
1 'polypeptide(L)'
;MPTAGDSPTFRQRRGPFAGGLARSMLKASADGEEMGMAKDGQPYTSGNWIVKEGSEKEFIARWTDFTEWALANAPGAESFILIRDVADPRRFVSFGAWQDAESVKAWRERPEFQQGLAACRALCEDFRPSDSTLAAAVGV
;
A
#
# COMPACT_ATOMS: atom_id res chain seq x y z
N MET A 1 9.51 28.41 49.83
CA MET A 1 10.90 28.09 49.43
C MET A 1 11.25 26.73 50.03
N PRO A 2 12.06 25.85 49.41
CA PRO A 2 12.80 26.00 48.16
C PRO A 2 12.01 25.58 46.90
N THR A 3 12.41 24.50 46.19
CA THR A 3 12.36 24.38 44.70
C THR A 3 12.22 22.95 44.15
N ALA A 4 11.84 22.85 42.86
CA ALA A 4 11.94 21.70 41.92
C ALA A 4 10.99 20.50 42.17
N GLY A 5 10.48 19.78 41.16
CA GLY A 5 10.74 19.84 39.72
C GLY A 5 11.42 18.57 39.21
N ASP A 6 10.66 17.61 38.69
CA ASP A 6 11.13 16.65 37.69
C ASP A 6 9.95 16.15 36.83
N SER A 7 10.10 16.20 35.52
CA SER A 7 9.24 15.50 34.57
C SER A 7 10.10 14.48 33.85
N PRO A 8 9.96 13.17 34.14
CA PRO A 8 10.82 12.15 33.54
C PRO A 8 10.45 11.88 32.08
N THR A 9 10.94 12.77 31.21
CA THR A 9 11.66 12.46 29.97
C THR A 9 11.07 11.32 29.12
N PHE A 10 10.34 11.69 28.06
CA PHE A 10 9.99 10.78 26.96
C PHE A 10 11.27 10.33 26.23
N ARG A 11 11.86 9.22 26.70
CA ARG A 11 13.18 8.77 26.25
C ARG A 11 13.11 8.07 24.90
N GLN A 12 13.45 8.84 23.87
CA GLN A 12 14.02 8.43 22.60
C GLN A 12 14.42 6.93 22.52
N ARG A 13 13.59 6.09 21.90
CA ARG A 13 14.06 4.83 21.30
C ARG A 13 14.33 5.06 19.83
N ARG A 14 15.62 4.96 19.47
CA ARG A 14 16.12 5.06 18.10
C ARG A 14 15.46 3.96 17.26
N GLY A 15 14.56 4.33 16.35
CA GLY A 15 14.26 3.48 15.21
C GLY A 15 15.52 3.38 14.33
N PRO A 16 15.86 2.20 13.79
CA PRO A 16 16.96 2.10 12.84
C PRO A 16 16.59 2.83 11.56
N PHE A 17 17.30 3.92 11.26
CA PHE A 17 17.38 4.43 9.90
C PHE A 17 18.07 3.36 9.05
N ALA A 18 17.35 2.83 8.06
CA ALA A 18 17.91 1.98 7.02
C ALA A 18 17.47 2.50 5.64
N GLY A 19 17.99 3.67 5.27
CA GLY A 19 18.15 3.99 3.86
C GLY A 19 19.19 3.02 3.29
N GLY A 20 18.73 1.89 2.75
CA GLY A 20 19.55 0.77 2.33
C GLY A 20 19.14 0.29 0.94
N LEU A 21 19.83 0.81 -0.07
CA LEU A 21 19.59 0.50 -1.47
C LEU A 21 19.85 -0.99 -1.79
N ALA A 22 19.13 -1.50 -2.79
CA ALA A 22 19.53 -2.55 -3.73
C ALA A 22 19.33 -4.05 -3.38
N ARG A 23 18.53 -4.68 -4.27
CA ARG A 23 18.71 -6.04 -4.85
C ARG A 23 18.35 -7.27 -4.00
N SER A 24 17.10 -7.71 -4.15
CA SER A 24 16.69 -9.11 -4.39
C SER A 24 15.18 -9.12 -4.73
N MET A 25 14.67 -9.73 -5.79
CA MET A 25 15.29 -10.61 -6.79
C MET A 25 14.82 -10.26 -8.22
N LEU A 26 15.74 -9.79 -9.06
CA LEU A 26 15.72 -10.22 -10.47
C LEU A 26 16.39 -11.59 -10.49
N LYS A 27 15.62 -12.64 -10.18
CA LYS A 27 16.03 -14.00 -10.52
C LYS A 27 15.12 -14.46 -11.65
N ALA A 28 15.57 -14.17 -12.87
CA ALA A 28 15.11 -14.88 -14.05
C ALA A 28 15.56 -16.35 -13.91
N SER A 29 14.78 -17.15 -13.17
CA SER A 29 14.82 -18.60 -13.30
C SER A 29 14.12 -18.92 -14.62
N ALA A 30 14.82 -19.59 -15.52
CA ALA A 30 14.34 -19.89 -16.86
C ALA A 30 13.44 -21.14 -16.86
N ASP A 31 12.37 -21.06 -16.08
CA ASP A 31 11.30 -22.04 -16.02
C ASP A 31 10.00 -21.25 -16.21
N GLY A 32 9.24 -21.60 -17.24
CA GLY A 32 8.03 -20.87 -17.65
C GLY A 32 6.85 -21.14 -16.73
N GLU A 33 6.96 -20.77 -15.46
CA GLU A 33 5.82 -20.68 -14.56
C GLU A 33 4.99 -19.45 -14.96
N GLU A 34 3.80 -19.75 -15.45
CA GLU A 34 2.73 -18.85 -15.83
C GLU A 34 2.42 -17.88 -14.66
N MET A 35 3.11 -16.73 -14.61
CA MET A 35 2.67 -15.59 -13.79
C MET A 35 1.25 -15.28 -14.25
N GLY A 36 0.28 -15.50 -13.36
CA GLY A 36 -1.11 -15.68 -13.72
C GLY A 36 -1.59 -14.65 -14.73
N MET A 37 -1.81 -15.09 -15.97
CA MET A 37 -2.33 -14.25 -17.05
C MET A 37 -3.60 -13.57 -16.54
N ALA A 38 -3.55 -12.24 -16.41
CA ALA A 38 -4.57 -11.49 -15.69
C ALA A 38 -5.95 -11.77 -16.30
N LYS A 39 -6.85 -12.38 -15.53
CA LYS A 39 -8.01 -13.10 -16.08
C LYS A 39 -9.20 -12.17 -16.31
N ASP A 40 -9.94 -12.39 -17.38
CA ASP A 40 -11.23 -11.71 -17.57
C ASP A 40 -12.15 -11.97 -16.38
N GLY A 41 -12.73 -10.89 -15.83
CA GLY A 41 -13.54 -10.93 -14.62
C GLY A 41 -12.76 -10.95 -13.30
N GLN A 42 -11.41 -10.98 -13.31
CA GLN A 42 -10.59 -10.99 -12.09
C GLN A 42 -10.90 -9.77 -11.20
N PRO A 43 -11.06 -9.93 -9.86
CA PRO A 43 -11.32 -8.83 -8.97
C PRO A 43 -10.09 -7.93 -8.76
N TYR A 44 -10.29 -6.62 -8.94
CA TYR A 44 -9.30 -5.58 -8.68
C TYR A 44 -9.83 -4.58 -7.67
N THR A 45 -9.03 -4.26 -6.66
CA THR A 45 -9.31 -3.11 -5.78
C THR A 45 -8.59 -1.89 -6.34
N SER A 46 -9.33 -0.89 -6.78
CA SER A 46 -8.75 0.41 -7.14
C SER A 46 -8.99 1.44 -6.05
N GLY A 47 -8.12 2.44 -5.98
CA GLY A 47 -8.22 3.53 -5.02
C GLY A 47 -7.65 4.81 -5.61
N ASN A 48 -8.46 5.84 -5.72
CA ASN A 48 -8.03 7.19 -6.09
C ASN A 48 -7.74 7.98 -4.82
N TRP A 49 -6.53 8.53 -4.71
CA TRP A 49 -6.03 9.28 -3.57
C TRP A 49 -5.66 10.68 -4.02
N ILE A 50 -6.10 11.69 -3.28
CA ILE A 50 -5.63 13.06 -3.41
C ILE A 50 -4.85 13.36 -2.14
N VAL A 51 -3.52 13.40 -2.24
CA VAL A 51 -2.61 13.57 -1.10
C VAL A 51 -2.48 15.05 -0.73
N LYS A 52 -2.29 15.36 0.54
CA LYS A 52 -2.02 16.74 0.99
C LYS A 52 -0.66 17.19 0.48
N GLU A 53 -0.56 18.46 0.12
CA GLU A 53 0.70 19.07 -0.35
C GLU A 53 1.82 18.91 0.70
N GLY A 54 2.99 18.47 0.27
CA GLY A 54 4.13 18.16 1.13
C GLY A 54 4.09 16.77 1.79
N SER A 55 2.96 16.04 1.70
CA SER A 55 2.78 14.71 2.30
C SER A 55 3.04 13.55 1.34
N GLU A 56 3.34 13.80 0.05
CA GLU A 56 3.43 12.75 -0.98
C GLU A 56 4.44 11.65 -0.64
N LYS A 57 5.62 12.02 -0.12
CA LYS A 57 6.66 11.05 0.24
C LYS A 57 6.28 10.19 1.44
N GLU A 58 5.61 10.77 2.43
CA GLU A 58 5.15 10.00 3.58
C GLU A 58 3.98 9.10 3.19
N PHE A 59 3.05 9.58 2.36
CA PHE A 59 1.97 8.78 1.81
C PHE A 59 2.50 7.56 1.05
N ILE A 60 3.47 7.73 0.14
CA ILE A 60 4.08 6.60 -0.58
C ILE A 60 4.67 5.59 0.41
N ALA A 61 5.45 6.04 1.41
CA ALA A 61 6.05 5.15 2.39
C ALA A 61 5.01 4.38 3.23
N ARG A 62 3.93 5.04 3.68
CA ARG A 62 2.84 4.38 4.44
C ARG A 62 2.01 3.44 3.56
N TRP A 63 1.76 3.81 2.31
CA TRP A 63 1.04 2.96 1.37
C TRP A 63 1.85 1.70 1.04
N THR A 64 3.17 1.84 0.82
CA THR A 64 4.05 0.69 0.57
C THR A 64 4.03 -0.29 1.74
N ASP A 65 4.32 0.16 2.97
CA ASP A 65 4.29 -0.65 4.20
C ASP A 65 2.95 -1.38 4.39
N PHE A 66 1.84 -0.67 4.15
CA PHE A 66 0.49 -1.22 4.17
C PHE A 66 0.25 -2.31 3.11
N THR A 67 0.73 -2.12 1.87
CA THR A 67 0.59 -3.12 0.80
C THR A 67 1.56 -4.29 0.91
N GLU A 68 2.75 -4.10 1.46
CA GLU A 68 3.67 -5.20 1.80
C GLU A 68 3.06 -6.07 2.91
N TRP A 69 2.49 -5.45 3.95
CA TRP A 69 1.70 -6.18 4.95
C TRP A 69 0.52 -6.93 4.31
N ALA A 70 -0.24 -6.27 3.41
CA ALA A 70 -1.37 -6.90 2.73
C ALA A 70 -0.93 -8.12 1.91
N LEU A 71 0.13 -8.01 1.12
CA LEU A 71 0.68 -9.09 0.31
C LEU A 71 1.14 -10.29 1.17
N ALA A 72 1.70 -10.02 2.35
CA ALA A 72 2.16 -11.05 3.26
C ALA A 72 1.04 -11.71 4.10
N ASN A 73 -0.11 -11.04 4.29
CA ASN A 73 -1.15 -11.48 5.25
C ASN A 73 -2.52 -11.78 4.63
N ALA A 74 -2.77 -11.34 3.38
CA ALA A 74 -4.02 -11.56 2.67
C ALA A 74 -3.84 -12.66 1.60
N PRO A 75 -4.28 -13.90 1.86
CA PRO A 75 -4.18 -14.98 0.88
C PRO A 75 -5.03 -14.63 -0.36
N GLY A 76 -4.41 -14.65 -1.54
CA GLY A 76 -5.03 -14.24 -2.80
C GLY A 76 -4.79 -12.78 -3.20
N ALA A 77 -3.95 -12.03 -2.48
CA ALA A 77 -3.34 -10.81 -3.04
C ALA A 77 -2.21 -11.22 -4.01
N GLU A 78 -2.26 -10.75 -5.26
CA GLU A 78 -1.25 -11.11 -6.28
C GLU A 78 -0.25 -9.98 -6.50
N SER A 79 -0.71 -8.73 -6.65
CA SER A 79 0.16 -7.58 -6.82
C SER A 79 -0.51 -6.28 -6.39
N PHE A 80 0.29 -5.31 -5.95
CA PHE A 80 -0.14 -3.95 -5.67
C PHE A 80 0.74 -2.96 -6.45
N ILE A 81 0.10 -1.99 -7.09
CA ILE A 81 0.75 -0.97 -7.92
C ILE A 81 0.22 0.40 -7.48
N LEU A 82 1.12 1.35 -7.21
CA LEU A 82 0.78 2.75 -6.99
C LEU A 82 1.27 3.59 -8.17
N ILE A 83 0.34 4.21 -8.87
CA ILE A 83 0.59 5.10 -10.00
C ILE A 83 0.40 6.53 -9.52
N ARG A 84 1.38 7.41 -9.80
CA ARG A 84 1.24 8.86 -9.57
C ARG A 84 0.85 9.52 -10.89
N ASP A 85 -0.14 10.41 -10.83
CA ASP A 85 -0.55 11.22 -11.98
C ASP A 85 0.57 12.22 -12.38
N VAL A 86 0.70 12.47 -13.68
CA VAL A 86 1.76 13.35 -14.22
C VAL A 86 1.30 14.82 -14.30
N ALA A 87 -0.01 15.08 -14.35
CA ALA A 87 -0.57 16.42 -14.42
C ALA A 87 -0.82 17.04 -13.02
N ASP A 88 -1.15 16.23 -12.00
CA ASP A 88 -1.18 16.65 -10.59
C ASP A 88 -0.36 15.67 -9.72
N PRO A 89 0.83 16.06 -9.21
CA PRO A 89 1.71 15.16 -8.47
C PRO A 89 1.15 14.71 -7.11
N ARG A 90 0.04 15.30 -6.66
CA ARG A 90 -0.68 14.91 -5.43
C ARG A 90 -1.74 13.84 -5.70
N ARG A 91 -2.08 13.57 -6.96
CA ARG A 91 -3.03 12.52 -7.32
C ARG A 91 -2.32 11.19 -7.52
N PHE A 92 -2.82 10.17 -6.84
CA PHE A 92 -2.33 8.81 -6.96
C PHE A 92 -3.50 7.86 -7.23
N VAL A 93 -3.24 6.79 -7.98
CA VAL A 93 -4.16 5.70 -8.23
C VAL A 93 -3.48 4.41 -7.82
N SER A 94 -4.02 3.72 -6.83
CA SER A 94 -3.57 2.38 -6.45
C SER A 94 -4.43 1.33 -7.14
N PHE A 95 -3.80 0.27 -7.64
CA PHE A 95 -4.45 -0.95 -8.10
C PHE A 95 -3.92 -2.13 -7.29
N GLY A 96 -4.81 -2.99 -6.80
CA GLY A 96 -4.49 -4.29 -6.23
C GLY A 96 -5.15 -5.38 -7.07
N ALA A 97 -4.36 -6.32 -7.58
CA ALA A 97 -4.83 -7.51 -8.26
C ALA A 97 -5.08 -8.62 -7.23
N TRP A 98 -6.23 -9.28 -7.33
CA TRP A 98 -6.64 -10.32 -6.41
C TRP A 98 -7.07 -11.57 -7.16
N GLN A 99 -6.84 -12.73 -6.57
CA GLN A 99 -7.27 -14.02 -7.10
C GLN A 99 -8.80 -14.15 -7.06
N ASP A 100 -9.41 -13.84 -5.90
CA ASP A 100 -10.84 -14.03 -5.64
C ASP A 100 -11.46 -12.87 -4.83
N ALA A 101 -12.76 -12.66 -5.02
CA ALA A 101 -13.50 -11.62 -4.30
C ALA A 101 -13.64 -11.93 -2.80
N GLU A 102 -13.57 -13.21 -2.41
CA GLU A 102 -13.54 -13.63 -1.01
C GLU A 102 -12.25 -13.19 -0.31
N SER A 103 -11.10 -13.23 -1.00
CA SER A 103 -9.83 -12.69 -0.50
C SER A 103 -9.90 -11.19 -0.24
N VAL A 104 -10.49 -10.43 -1.17
CA VAL A 104 -10.74 -8.99 -0.98
C VAL A 104 -11.60 -8.74 0.25
N LYS A 105 -12.69 -9.50 0.41
CA LYS A 105 -13.60 -9.36 1.56
C LYS A 105 -12.88 -9.69 2.88
N ALA A 106 -12.21 -10.83 2.95
CA ALA A 106 -11.47 -11.28 4.13
C ALA A 106 -10.32 -10.33 4.52
N TRP A 107 -9.72 -9.65 3.55
CA TRP A 107 -8.75 -8.57 3.80
C TRP A 107 -9.41 -7.31 4.37
N ARG A 108 -10.52 -6.84 3.78
CA ARG A 108 -11.25 -5.65 4.24
C ARG A 108 -11.86 -5.80 5.63
N GLU A 109 -12.15 -7.03 6.05
CA GLU A 109 -12.63 -7.38 7.40
C GLU A 109 -11.54 -7.34 8.48
N ARG A 110 -10.25 -7.22 8.13
CA ARG A 110 -9.16 -7.13 9.13
C ARG A 110 -9.06 -5.74 9.77
N PRO A 111 -8.86 -5.63 11.09
CA PRO A 111 -8.67 -4.33 11.75
C PRO A 111 -7.39 -3.62 11.29
N GLU A 112 -6.32 -4.36 10.96
CA GLU A 112 -5.09 -3.79 10.40
C GLU A 112 -5.33 -3.13 9.03
N PHE A 113 -6.24 -3.69 8.20
CA PHE A 113 -6.64 -3.05 6.95
C PHE A 113 -7.26 -1.68 7.21
N GLN A 114 -8.21 -1.61 8.16
CA GLN A 114 -8.87 -0.36 8.53
C GLN A 114 -7.87 0.66 9.12
N GLN A 115 -6.88 0.21 9.90
CA GLN A 115 -5.83 1.06 10.46
C GLN A 115 -4.87 1.60 9.38
N GLY A 116 -4.37 0.75 8.48
CA GLY A 116 -3.50 1.17 7.39
C GLY A 116 -4.20 2.10 6.40
N LEU A 117 -5.45 1.80 6.07
CA LEU A 117 -6.32 2.66 5.26
C LEU A 117 -6.54 4.03 5.93
N ALA A 118 -6.83 4.05 7.23
CA ALA A 118 -7.01 5.29 7.99
C ALA A 118 -5.72 6.11 8.08
N ALA A 119 -4.56 5.47 8.24
CA ALA A 119 -3.25 6.14 8.24
C ALA A 119 -2.93 6.77 6.88
N CYS A 120 -3.17 6.06 5.77
CA CYS A 120 -3.03 6.60 4.42
C CYS A 120 -4.01 7.75 4.17
N ARG A 121 -5.28 7.58 4.56
CA ARG A 121 -6.33 8.59 4.43
C ARG A 121 -6.05 9.85 5.25
N ALA A 122 -5.39 9.75 6.41
CA ALA A 122 -5.04 10.92 7.22
C ALA A 122 -4.05 11.87 6.49
N LEU A 123 -3.20 11.33 5.63
CA LEU A 123 -2.28 12.08 4.75
C LEU A 123 -2.96 12.57 3.46
N CYS A 124 -4.18 12.10 3.18
CA CYS A 124 -4.98 12.50 2.03
C CYS A 124 -6.00 13.60 2.37
N GLU A 125 -6.37 14.35 1.35
CA GLU A 125 -7.47 15.31 1.31
C GLU A 125 -8.77 14.61 0.85
N ASP A 126 -8.72 13.80 -0.21
CA ASP A 126 -9.80 12.91 -0.65
C ASP A 126 -9.28 11.48 -0.87
N PHE A 127 -10.15 10.50 -0.63
CA PHE A 127 -9.89 9.09 -0.96
C PHE A 127 -11.18 8.41 -1.43
N ARG A 128 -11.11 7.79 -2.62
CA ARG A 128 -12.22 7.04 -3.21
C ARG A 128 -11.78 5.61 -3.51
N PRO A 129 -12.19 4.63 -2.69
CA PRO A 129 -12.06 3.22 -3.06
C PRO A 129 -13.05 2.91 -4.18
N SER A 130 -12.67 2.03 -5.11
CA SER A 130 -13.57 1.51 -6.14
C SER A 130 -13.22 0.05 -6.41
N ASP A 131 -14.14 -0.83 -6.04
CA ASP A 131 -14.13 -2.23 -6.44
C ASP A 131 -14.33 -2.29 -7.97
N SER A 132 -13.52 -3.08 -8.67
CA SER A 132 -13.49 -3.16 -10.13
C SER A 132 -13.18 -4.59 -10.57
N THR A 133 -13.49 -4.93 -11.81
CA THR A 133 -13.11 -6.22 -12.40
C THR A 133 -12.29 -5.99 -13.67
N LEU A 134 -11.36 -6.89 -13.95
CA LEU A 134 -10.54 -6.81 -15.15
C LEU A 134 -11.40 -7.13 -16.37
N ALA A 135 -11.61 -6.14 -17.23
CA ALA A 135 -12.33 -6.32 -18.49
C ALA A 135 -11.43 -6.84 -19.62
N ALA A 136 -10.15 -6.43 -19.63
CA ALA A 136 -9.12 -6.91 -20.54
C ALA A 136 -7.73 -6.50 -20.02
N ALA A 137 -6.71 -7.31 -20.31
CA ALA A 137 -5.31 -6.92 -20.24
C ALA A 137 -4.61 -7.35 -21.54
N VAL A 138 -3.63 -6.56 -22.00
CA VAL A 138 -2.88 -6.81 -23.24
C VAL A 138 -1.42 -6.49 -22.99
N GLY A 139 -0.54 -7.50 -23.12
CA GLY A 139 0.90 -7.34 -22.91
C GLY A 139 1.34 -7.37 -21.44
N VAL A 140 0.59 -8.05 -20.58
CA VAL A 140 1.00 -8.50 -19.24
C VAL A 140 1.40 -9.97 -19.29
#